data_AF-A0A1H6H9Y9-F1
#
_entry.id   AF-A0A1H6H9Y9-F1
#
_cell.length_a   1.000
_cell.length_b   1.000
_cell.length_c   1.000
_cell.angle_alpha   90.00
_cell.angle_beta   90.00
_cell.angle_gamma   90.00
#
_symmetry.space_group_name_H-M   'P 1'
#
loop_
_entity.id
_entity.type
_entity.pdbx_description
1 polymer ?
#
loop_
_entity_poly.entity_id
_entity_poly.type
_entity_poly.pdbx_seq_one_letter_code
_entity_poly.pdbx_strand_id
1 'polypeptide(L)'
;MAGFVDSHDNASVLSAIDRLLLLLERHFQDEERFFAVTSYPHAPAHKIEHRVLRHMARHIRGAVELSRDGSFVGLSLRHFVQAMVEHIIEIDLGYRPYLHEAE
;
A
#
# COMPACT_ATOMS: atom_id res chain seq x y z
N MET A 1 9.21 -28.62 13.47
CA MET A 1 8.32 -27.47 13.68
C MET A 1 7.52 -27.26 12.42
N ALA A 2 6.39 -27.96 12.32
CA ALA A 2 5.45 -27.82 11.23
C ALA A 2 4.45 -26.69 11.56
N GLY A 3 4.00 -25.98 10.53
CA GLY A 3 2.74 -25.23 10.59
C GLY A 3 2.89 -23.73 10.67
N PHE A 4 3.15 -23.10 9.53
CA PHE A 4 2.45 -21.86 9.22
C PHE A 4 1.94 -21.79 7.77
N VAL A 5 2.31 -22.70 6.87
CA VAL A 5 1.88 -22.57 5.46
C VAL A 5 1.45 -23.91 4.91
N ASP A 6 0.20 -24.26 5.16
CA ASP A 6 -0.52 -25.21 4.30
C ASP A 6 -0.96 -24.46 3.03
N SER A 7 -1.17 -25.17 1.92
CA SER A 7 -1.63 -24.59 0.65
C SER A 7 -2.92 -23.76 0.78
N HIS A 8 -3.78 -24.11 1.74
CA HIS A 8 -4.99 -23.36 2.10
C HIS A 8 -4.71 -22.02 2.78
N ASP A 9 -3.57 -21.89 3.47
CA ASP A 9 -3.14 -20.65 4.13
C ASP A 9 -2.68 -19.62 3.09
N ASN A 10 -1.93 -20.05 2.07
CA ASN A 10 -1.48 -19.18 0.98
C ASN A 10 -2.65 -18.55 0.21
N ALA A 11 -3.72 -19.30 -0.07
CA ALA A 11 -4.90 -18.74 -0.75
C ALA A 11 -5.58 -17.64 0.08
N SER A 12 -5.67 -17.84 1.40
CA SER A 12 -6.24 -16.86 2.32
C SER A 12 -5.37 -15.62 2.44
N VAL A 13 -4.04 -15.81 2.51
CA VAL A 13 -3.05 -14.72 2.52
C VAL A 13 -3.11 -13.92 1.21
N LEU A 14 -3.16 -14.58 0.05
CA LEU A 14 -3.31 -13.92 -1.25
C LEU A 14 -4.61 -13.10 -1.31
N SER A 15 -5.73 -13.68 -0.88
CA SER A 15 -7.01 -12.95 -0.83
C SER A 15 -6.94 -11.72 0.08
N ALA A 16 -6.22 -11.78 1.20
CA ALA A 16 -6.04 -10.65 2.09
C ALA A 16 -5.16 -9.56 1.45
N ILE A 17 -4.07 -9.95 0.79
CA ILE A 17 -3.19 -9.03 0.06
C ILE A 17 -3.93 -8.36 -1.10
N ASP A 18 -4.73 -9.11 -1.86
CA ASP A 18 -5.53 -8.57 -2.97
C ASP A 18 -6.54 -7.54 -2.49
N ARG A 19 -7.19 -7.79 -1.34
CA ARG A 19 -8.11 -6.82 -0.73
C ARG A 19 -7.39 -5.56 -0.25
N LEU A 20 -6.20 -5.72 0.34
CA LEU A 20 -5.36 -4.60 0.75
C LEU A 20 -4.92 -3.76 -0.45
N LEU A 21 -4.46 -4.40 -1.52
CA LEU A 21 -4.09 -3.74 -2.78
C LEU A 21 -5.25 -2.94 -3.38
N LEU A 22 -6.46 -3.50 -3.37
CA LEU A 22 -7.64 -2.80 -3.86
C LEU A 22 -7.98 -1.56 -3.03
N LEU A 23 -7.91 -1.67 -1.70
CA LEU A 23 -8.17 -0.54 -0.80
C LEU A 23 -7.15 0.57 -0.99
N LEU A 24 -5.86 0.23 -1.14
CA LEU A 24 -4.79 1.18 -1.37
C LEU A 24 -4.90 1.87 -2.72
N GLU A 25 -5.22 1.11 -3.77
CA GLU A 25 -5.41 1.70 -5.09
C GLU A 25 -6.55 2.72 -5.07
N ARG A 26 -7.64 2.40 -4.38
CA ARG A 26 -8.74 3.34 -4.20
C ARG A 26 -8.33 4.59 -3.41
N HIS A 27 -7.64 4.40 -2.28
CA HIS A 27 -7.10 5.50 -1.46
C HIS A 27 -6.26 6.47 -2.30
N PHE A 28 -5.27 5.92 -3.02
CA PHE A 28 -4.39 6.71 -3.89
C PHE A 28 -5.15 7.41 -5.01
N GLN A 29 -6.15 6.77 -5.63
CA GLN A 29 -6.95 7.39 -6.68
C GLN A 29 -7.80 8.55 -6.16
N ASP A 30 -8.36 8.42 -4.96
CA ASP A 30 -9.18 9.47 -4.35
C ASP A 30 -8.32 10.70 -3.99
N GLU A 31 -7.13 10.49 -3.42
CA GLU A 31 -6.15 11.56 -3.18
C GLU A 31 -5.63 12.19 -4.47
N GLU A 32 -5.26 11.39 -5.47
CA GLU A 32 -4.74 11.90 -6.74
C GLU A 32 -5.79 12.69 -7.52
N ARG A 33 -7.08 12.33 -7.39
CA ARG A 33 -8.21 13.13 -7.88
C ARG A 33 -8.32 14.44 -7.13
N PHE A 34 -8.22 14.40 -5.80
CA PHE A 34 -8.22 15.60 -4.97
C PHE A 34 -7.08 16.55 -5.36
N PHE A 35 -5.86 16.05 -5.55
CA PHE A 35 -4.72 16.86 -5.98
C PHE A 35 -4.93 17.53 -7.34
N ALA A 36 -5.65 16.88 -8.25
CA ALA A 36 -5.96 17.43 -9.56
C ALA A 36 -6.95 18.60 -9.48
N VAL A 37 -7.88 18.59 -8.53
CA VAL A 37 -8.89 19.66 -8.38
C VAL A 37 -8.38 20.84 -7.55
N THR A 38 -7.52 20.61 -6.56
CA THR A 38 -6.96 21.67 -5.70
C THR A 38 -5.62 22.23 -6.17
N SER A 39 -5.10 21.73 -7.30
CA SER A 39 -3.76 22.09 -7.79
C SER A 39 -2.66 21.92 -6.73
N TYR A 40 -2.76 20.86 -5.92
CA TYR A 40 -1.82 20.58 -4.83
C TYR A 40 -0.37 20.58 -5.35
N PRO A 41 0.52 21.48 -4.85
CA PRO A 41 1.83 21.72 -5.46
C PRO A 41 2.77 20.52 -5.36
N HIS A 42 2.59 19.64 -4.38
CA HIS A 42 3.44 18.47 -4.18
C HIS A 42 2.87 17.18 -4.80
N ALA A 43 1.80 17.27 -5.59
CA ALA A 43 1.16 16.11 -6.21
C ALA A 43 2.13 15.19 -7.00
N PRO A 44 3.10 15.69 -7.78
CA PRO A 44 4.04 14.81 -8.48
C PRO A 44 4.88 13.95 -7.53
N ALA A 45 5.33 14.53 -6.42
CA ALA A 45 6.13 13.83 -5.41
C ALA A 45 5.27 12.81 -4.66
N HIS A 46 4.07 13.19 -4.24
CA HIS A 46 3.12 12.28 -3.58
C HIS A 46 2.81 11.06 -4.45
N LYS A 47 2.58 11.27 -5.75
CA LYS A 47 2.36 10.19 -6.72
C LYS A 47 3.56 9.23 -6.86
N ILE A 48 4.79 9.69 -6.59
CA ILE A 48 5.96 8.81 -6.55
C ILE A 48 5.83 7.84 -5.37
N GLU A 49 5.49 8.34 -4.18
CA GLU A 49 5.31 7.50 -2.98
C GLU A 49 4.22 6.45 -3.20
N HIS A 50 3.08 6.83 -3.81
CA HIS A 50 2.05 5.85 -4.17
C HIS A 50 2.59 4.76 -5.11
N ARG A 51 3.46 5.10 -6.08
CA ARG A 51 4.06 4.11 -6.98
C ARG A 51 5.00 3.16 -6.24
N VAL A 52 5.77 3.66 -5.26
CA VAL A 52 6.63 2.85 -4.40
C VAL A 52 5.81 1.85 -3.60
N LEU A 53 4.75 2.31 -2.92
CA LEU A 53 3.87 1.46 -2.12
C LEU A 53 3.16 0.40 -2.98
N ARG A 54 2.65 0.78 -4.17
CA ARG A 54 2.09 -0.16 -5.15
C ARG A 54 3.12 -1.23 -5.56
N HIS A 55 4.37 -0.83 -5.79
CA HIS A 55 5.43 -1.77 -6.16
C HIS A 55 5.73 -2.76 -5.03
N MET A 56 5.86 -2.29 -3.79
CA MET A 56 6.07 -3.13 -2.61
C MET A 56 4.95 -4.16 -2.44
N ALA A 57 3.70 -3.73 -2.55
CA ALA A 57 2.56 -4.63 -2.37
C ALA A 57 2.46 -5.70 -3.49
N ARG A 58 2.76 -5.33 -4.74
CA ARG A 58 2.88 -6.32 -5.84
C ARG A 58 4.03 -7.30 -5.62
N HIS A 59 5.15 -6.83 -5.09
CA HIS A 59 6.30 -7.68 -4.76
C HIS A 59 5.94 -8.73 -3.70
N ILE A 60 5.24 -8.32 -2.64
CA ILE A 60 4.77 -9.24 -1.60
C ILE A 60 3.80 -10.28 -2.18
N ARG A 61 2.83 -9.83 -2.98
CA ARG A 61 1.88 -10.73 -3.66
C ARG A 61 2.60 -11.79 -4.50
N GLY A 62 3.55 -11.38 -5.33
CA GLY A 62 4.34 -12.29 -6.15
C GLY A 62 5.21 -13.24 -5.33
N ALA A 63 5.70 -12.81 -4.16
CA ALA A 63 6.45 -13.69 -3.25
C ALA A 63 5.59 -14.82 -2.69
N VAL A 64 4.32 -14.53 -2.34
CA VAL A 64 3.36 -15.55 -1.89
C VAL A 64 2.99 -16.50 -3.04
N GLU A 65 2.74 -15.98 -4.25
CA GLU A 65 2.44 -16.82 -5.43
C GLU A 65 3.59 -17.79 -5.76
N LEU A 66 4.83 -17.33 -5.63
CA LEU A 66 6.02 -18.16 -5.84
C LEU A 66 6.36 -19.06 -4.65
N SER A 67 5.49 -19.13 -3.62
CA SER A 67 5.68 -19.91 -2.39
C SER A 67 7.05 -19.66 -1.74
N ARG A 68 7.48 -18.38 -1.71
CA ARG A 68 8.68 -17.97 -0.98
C ARG A 68 8.51 -18.28 0.50
N ASP A 69 9.65 -18.44 1.18
CA ASP A 69 9.68 -18.73 2.61
C ASP A 69 8.78 -17.79 3.42
N GLY A 70 8.01 -18.33 4.35
CA GLY A 70 7.05 -17.56 5.15
C GLY A 70 7.72 -16.44 5.95
N SER A 71 8.97 -16.61 6.37
CA SER A 71 9.75 -15.57 7.07
C SER A 71 10.03 -14.38 6.17
N PHE A 72 10.34 -14.62 4.88
CA PHE A 72 10.53 -13.57 3.88
C PHE A 72 9.24 -12.79 3.67
N VAL A 73 8.11 -13.47 3.42
CA VAL A 73 6.80 -12.84 3.24
C VAL A 73 6.42 -12.00 4.46
N GLY A 74 6.58 -12.57 5.67
CA GLY A 74 6.27 -11.87 6.92
C GLY A 74 7.15 -10.64 7.15
N LEU A 75 8.44 -10.69 6.79
CA LEU A 75 9.34 -9.54 6.89
C LEU A 75 8.95 -8.45 5.89
N SER A 76 8.68 -8.81 4.63
CA SER A 76 8.24 -7.87 3.60
C SER A 76 6.93 -7.19 3.98
N LEU A 77 5.97 -7.94 4.52
CA LEU A 77 4.70 -7.39 4.99
C LEU A 77 4.90 -6.38 6.13
N ARG A 78 5.78 -6.67 7.09
CA ARG A 78 6.12 -5.72 8.18
C ARG A 78 6.70 -4.41 7.64
N HIS A 79 7.65 -4.49 6.70
CA HIS A 79 8.23 -3.29 6.07
C HIS A 79 7.18 -2.50 5.29
N PHE A 80 6.27 -3.20 4.61
CA PHE A 80 5.20 -2.56 3.87
C PHE A 80 4.21 -1.82 4.79
N VAL A 81 3.78 -2.44 5.88
CA VAL A 81 2.92 -1.78 6.88
C VAL A 81 3.62 -0.57 7.49
N GLN A 82 4.91 -0.67 7.80
CA GLN A 82 5.69 0.46 8.31
C GLN A 82 5.71 1.62 7.30
N ALA A 83 6.03 1.34 6.04
CA ALA A 83 6.06 2.35 4.98
C ALA A 83 4.68 3.00 4.76
N MET A 84 3.59 2.24 4.89
CA MET A 84 2.22 2.79 4.82
C MET A 84 1.94 3.75 5.97
N VAL A 85 2.34 3.41 7.20
CA VAL A 85 2.16 4.29 8.37
C VAL A 85 2.98 5.57 8.21
N GLU A 86 4.23 5.44 7.78
CA GLU A 86 5.11 6.59 7.50
C GLU A 86 4.53 7.49 6.41
N HIS A 87 4.01 6.91 5.33
CA HIS A 87 3.34 7.65 4.27
C HIS A 87 2.15 8.48 4.80
N ILE A 88 1.29 7.88 5.61
CA ILE A 88 0.12 8.59 6.18
C ILE A 88 0.57 9.77 7.05
N ILE A 89 1.56 9.56 7.93
CA ILE A 89 1.98 10.57 8.91
C ILE A 89 2.77 11.70 8.24
N GLU A 90 3.73 11.35 7.38
CA GLU A 90 4.71 12.30 6.86
C GLU A 90 4.26 12.93 5.52
N ILE A 91 3.43 12.24 4.75
CA ILE A 91 3.05 12.65 3.38
C ILE A 91 1.57 13.06 3.35
N ASP A 92 0.63 12.20 3.76
CA ASP A 92 -0.81 12.46 3.59
C ASP A 92 -1.28 13.65 4.44
N LEU A 93 -0.76 13.81 5.66
CA LEU A 93 -1.08 14.97 6.48
C LEU A 93 -0.64 16.31 5.84
N GLY A 94 0.31 16.27 4.90
CA GLY A 94 0.82 17.45 4.19
C GLY A 94 -0.21 18.15 3.32
N TYR A 95 -1.19 17.43 2.77
CA TYR A 95 -2.24 18.03 1.95
C TYR A 95 -3.44 18.52 2.79
N ARG A 96 -3.47 18.29 4.10
CA ARG A 96 -4.57 18.67 5.00
C ARG A 96 -5.00 20.15 4.88
N PRO A 97 -4.09 21.13 4.78
CA PRO A 97 -4.48 22.54 4.62
C PRO A 97 -5.29 22.83 3.36
N TYR A 98 -5.19 21.97 2.34
CA TYR A 98 -5.86 22.14 1.05
C TYR A 98 -7.26 21.49 1.03
N LEU A 99 -7.64 20.74 2.08
CA LEU A 99 -8.95 20.04 2.13
C LEU A 99 -10.14 21.00 2.15
N HIS A 100 -9.95 22.24 2.61
CA HIS A 100 -11.01 23.25 2.69
C HIS A 100 -11.40 23.87 1.34
N GLU A 101 -10.66 23.62 0.25
CA GLU A 101 -10.97 24.14 -1.08
C GLU A 101 -11.91 23.21 -1.90
N ALA A 102 -12.31 22.06 -1.35
CA ALA A 102 -13.04 21.01 -2.08
C ALA A 102 -14.47 20.72 -1.56
N GLU A 103 -14.98 21.50 -0.59
CA GLU A 103 -16.41 21.52 -0.19
C GLU A 103 -17.15 22.70 -0.84
#